data_AF-A0A6P2BB70-F1
#
_entry.id   AF-A0A6P2BB70-F1
#
_cell.length_a   1.000
_cell.length_b   1.000
_cell.length_c   1.000
_cell.angle_alpha   90.00
_cell.angle_beta   90.00
_cell.angle_gamma   90.00
#
_symmetry.space_group_name_H-M   'P 1'
#
loop_
_entity.id
_entity.type
_entity.pdbx_description
1 polymer ?
#
loop_
_entity_poly.entity_id
_entity_poly.type
_entity_poly.pdbx_seq_one_letter_code
_entity_poly.pdbx_strand_id
1 'polypeptide(L)'
;MVRVNLTICGAMMNVGARCVAPKNVQGNNHKMDILKQTLREEIEKYAAGGRGANILLFAILDDDRGIYAVNAVDYPKREDVAGVVVLARLVGNLIVIEEDMADKKLVDALQKRGVLRDQIILAYAGEPIPDAEQFELDT
;
A
#
# COMPACT_ATOMS: atom_id res chain seq x y z
N MET A 1 18.05 38.75 -39.39
CA MET A 1 19.53 38.85 -39.28
C MET A 1 20.03 37.54 -38.69
N VAL A 2 20.97 36.87 -39.34
CA VAL A 2 21.29 35.45 -39.09
C VAL A 2 22.50 35.32 -38.16
N ARG A 3 22.49 34.32 -37.26
CA ARG A 3 23.72 33.68 -36.77
C ARG A 3 23.60 32.16 -36.89
N VAL A 4 24.36 31.61 -37.83
CA VAL A 4 24.59 30.17 -37.99
C VAL A 4 25.74 29.79 -37.05
N ASN A 5 25.65 28.63 -36.39
CA ASN A 5 26.80 27.93 -35.84
C ASN A 5 26.85 26.51 -36.44
N LEU A 6 27.59 26.41 -37.55
CA LEU A 6 28.30 25.18 -37.96
C LEU A 6 29.70 25.32 -37.33
N THR A 7 30.45 24.32 -36.86
CA THR A 7 30.91 23.04 -37.45
C THR A 7 31.50 22.23 -36.25
N ILE A 8 31.97 20.97 -36.25
CA ILE A 8 32.49 20.07 -37.28
C ILE A 8 31.98 18.64 -37.03
N CYS A 9 32.02 17.80 -38.07
CA CYS A 9 31.76 16.36 -38.05
C CYS A 9 32.76 15.59 -37.17
N GLY A 10 32.27 14.59 -36.43
CA GLY A 10 33.07 13.54 -35.79
C GLY A 10 32.41 12.18 -36.00
N ALA A 11 32.65 11.55 -37.15
CA ALA A 11 32.05 10.27 -37.50
C ALA A 11 32.86 9.10 -36.92
N MET A 12 32.26 8.33 -36.01
CA MET A 12 32.62 6.94 -35.74
C MET A 12 31.34 6.14 -35.53
N MET A 13 31.20 5.05 -36.29
CA MET A 13 30.06 4.15 -36.23
C MET A 13 30.18 3.25 -35.00
N ASN A 14 29.14 3.15 -34.17
CA ASN A 14 28.89 1.93 -33.42
C ASN A 14 27.40 1.68 -33.13
N VAL A 15 27.07 0.40 -33.11
CA VAL A 15 25.76 -0.24 -33.27
C VAL A 15 24.71 0.14 -32.20
N GLY A 16 23.48 0.39 -32.63
CA GLY A 16 22.30 -0.14 -31.92
C GLY A 16 21.71 0.63 -30.74
N ALA A 17 21.93 1.95 -30.62
CA ALA A 17 21.27 2.75 -29.59
C ALA A 17 19.74 2.84 -29.80
N ARG A 18 18.98 1.92 -29.17
CA ARG A 18 17.52 2.06 -29.02
C ARG A 18 17.24 3.30 -28.16
N CYS A 19 16.59 4.31 -28.75
CA CYS A 19 16.00 5.40 -27.99
C CYS A 19 14.89 4.86 -27.07
N VAL A 20 15.23 4.54 -25.82
CA VAL A 20 14.23 4.20 -24.81
C VAL A 20 13.56 5.50 -24.39
N ALA A 21 12.31 5.69 -24.81
CA ALA A 21 11.50 6.82 -24.35
C ALA A 21 11.39 6.79 -22.81
N PRO A 22 11.48 7.94 -22.13
CA PRO A 22 11.33 7.98 -20.67
C PRO A 22 9.96 7.43 -20.29
N LYS A 23 9.94 6.33 -19.53
CA LYS A 23 8.68 5.77 -19.01
C LYS A 23 7.99 6.81 -18.13
N ASN A 24 6.67 6.84 -18.16
CA ASN A 24 5.86 7.82 -17.43
C ASN A 24 5.86 7.54 -15.91
N VAL A 25 6.94 7.93 -15.22
CA VAL A 25 7.11 7.75 -13.77
C VAL A 25 6.13 8.63 -12.98
N GLN A 26 5.87 9.86 -13.45
CA GLN A 26 5.07 10.86 -12.73
C GLN A 26 3.63 10.39 -12.48
N GLY A 27 3.01 9.72 -13.46
CA GLY A 27 1.62 9.23 -13.34
C GLY A 27 1.46 8.07 -12.35
N ASN A 28 2.47 7.20 -12.24
CA ASN A 28 2.40 6.04 -11.34
C ASN A 28 2.54 6.43 -9.87
N ASN A 29 3.45 7.37 -9.56
CA ASN A 29 3.64 7.85 -8.19
C ASN A 29 2.37 8.50 -7.64
N HIS A 30 1.70 9.34 -8.44
CA HIS A 30 0.45 9.98 -8.02
C HIS A 30 -0.68 8.97 -7.74
N LYS A 31 -0.80 7.90 -8.56
CA LYS A 31 -1.77 6.83 -8.30
C LYS A 31 -1.44 6.10 -6.98
N MET A 32 -0.16 5.87 -6.70
CA MET A 32 0.31 5.27 -5.45
C MET A 32 -0.09 6.10 -4.24
N ASP A 33 0.15 7.41 -4.29
CA ASP A 33 -0.16 8.32 -3.19
C ASP A 33 -1.67 8.38 -2.90
N ILE A 34 -2.53 8.33 -3.92
CA ILE A 34 -3.99 8.25 -3.74
C ILE A 34 -4.41 6.91 -3.10
N LEU A 35 -3.83 5.79 -3.54
CA LEU A 35 -4.13 4.46 -2.99
C LEU A 35 -3.71 4.38 -1.52
N LYS A 36 -2.49 4.86 -1.22
CA LYS A 36 -1.92 4.99 0.11
C LYS A 36 -2.79 5.83 1.04
N GLN A 37 -3.12 7.05 0.62
CA GLN A 37 -3.97 7.98 1.37
C GLN A 37 -5.36 7.38 1.64
N THR A 38 -5.94 6.71 0.64
CA THR A 38 -7.24 6.03 0.79
C THR A 38 -7.18 4.89 1.80
N LEU A 39 -6.16 4.03 1.73
CA LEU A 39 -5.97 2.94 2.70
C LEU A 39 -5.80 3.49 4.12
N ARG A 40 -4.92 4.48 4.29
CA ARG A 40 -4.66 5.16 5.57
C ARG A 40 -5.95 5.73 6.18
N GLU A 41 -6.72 6.49 5.40
CA GLU A 41 -7.99 7.08 5.82
C GLU A 41 -9.07 6.05 6.18
N GLU A 42 -9.16 4.92 5.48
CA GLU A 42 -10.11 3.87 5.83
C GLU A 42 -9.68 3.12 7.11
N ILE A 43 -8.39 2.78 7.27
CA ILE A 43 -7.83 2.12 8.47
C ILE A 43 -8.08 2.98 9.73
N GLU A 44 -7.82 4.30 9.66
CA GLU A 44 -7.95 5.21 10.81
C GLU A 44 -9.38 5.22 11.41
N LYS A 45 -10.42 5.02 10.58
CA LYS A 45 -11.81 4.94 11.04
C LYS A 45 -12.08 3.76 11.96
N TYR A 46 -11.34 2.66 11.82
CA TYR A 46 -11.50 1.50 12.71
C TYR A 46 -10.98 1.79 14.11
N ALA A 47 -10.00 2.69 14.28
CA ALA A 47 -9.54 3.13 15.59
C ALA A 47 -10.47 4.17 16.25
N ALA A 48 -11.26 4.91 15.46
CA ALA A 48 -12.12 6.00 15.96
C ALA A 48 -13.21 5.56 16.95
N GLY A 49 -13.56 4.26 17.00
CA GLY A 49 -14.49 3.69 17.99
C GLY A 49 -13.88 3.39 19.37
N GLY A 50 -12.57 3.59 19.57
CA GLY A 50 -11.77 3.05 20.68
C GLY A 50 -12.00 3.59 22.09
N ARG A 51 -13.20 4.06 22.43
CA ARG A 51 -13.63 4.40 23.79
C ARG A 51 -15.05 3.90 24.07
N GLY A 52 -15.18 2.59 24.19
CA GLY A 52 -16.41 1.88 24.53
C GLY A 52 -16.14 0.38 24.68
N ALA A 53 -17.07 -0.36 25.30
CA ALA A 53 -17.05 -1.82 25.39
C ALA A 53 -15.77 -2.46 26.01
N ASN A 54 -15.10 -1.77 26.93
CA ASN A 54 -13.88 -2.24 27.62
C ASN A 54 -12.67 -2.51 26.71
N ILE A 55 -12.53 -1.80 25.59
CA ILE A 55 -11.40 -1.95 24.67
C ILE A 55 -10.81 -0.58 24.33
N LEU A 56 -9.48 -0.51 24.26
CA LEU A 56 -8.73 0.58 23.64
C LEU A 56 -8.28 0.16 22.24
N LEU A 57 -8.47 1.03 21.25
CA LEU A 57 -8.02 0.81 19.87
C LEU A 57 -6.85 1.74 19.55
N PHE A 58 -5.81 1.18 18.94
CA PHE A 58 -4.58 1.89 18.57
C PHE A 58 -4.31 1.72 17.08
N ALA A 59 -4.35 2.82 16.33
CA ALA A 59 -3.92 2.83 14.93
C ALA A 59 -2.38 2.87 14.84
N ILE A 60 -1.83 2.05 13.95
CA ILE A 60 -0.43 2.09 13.49
C ILE A 60 -0.50 2.45 12.01
N LEU A 61 0.12 3.57 11.62
CA LEU A 61 0.07 4.10 10.26
C LEU A 61 1.49 4.44 9.81
N ASP A 62 2.21 3.44 9.29
CA ASP A 62 3.59 3.54 8.80
C ASP A 62 3.58 3.77 7.28
N ASP A 63 3.65 5.04 6.88
CA ASP A 63 3.63 5.45 5.47
C ASP A 63 4.93 5.07 4.72
N ASP A 64 6.06 4.95 5.45
CA ASP A 64 7.39 4.66 4.88
C ASP A 64 7.52 3.18 4.52
N ARG A 65 6.99 2.29 5.35
CA ARG A 65 6.92 0.84 5.09
C ARG A 65 5.62 0.41 4.41
N GLY A 66 4.63 1.31 4.34
CA GLY A 66 3.31 1.02 3.81
C GLY A 66 2.53 0.01 4.65
N ILE A 67 2.66 0.04 5.98
CA ILE A 67 2.01 -0.90 6.92
C ILE A 67 0.97 -0.16 7.76
N TYR A 68 -0.26 -0.66 7.77
CA TYR A 68 -1.40 -0.02 8.42
C TYR A 68 -2.18 -1.04 9.25
N ALA A 69 -2.36 -0.77 10.54
CA ALA A 69 -3.06 -1.66 11.44
C ALA A 69 -3.93 -0.92 12.46
N VAL A 70 -4.94 -1.61 12.99
CA VAL A 70 -5.61 -1.23 14.24
C VAL A 70 -5.53 -2.39 15.21
N ASN A 71 -4.89 -2.15 16.36
CA ASN A 71 -4.77 -3.13 17.43
C ASN A 71 -5.79 -2.84 18.53
N ALA A 72 -6.37 -3.90 19.10
CA ALA A 72 -7.24 -3.86 20.26
C ALA A 72 -6.50 -4.31 21.52
N VAL A 73 -6.75 -3.61 22.62
CA VAL A 73 -6.26 -3.97 23.96
C VAL A 73 -7.42 -3.91 24.94
N ASP A 74 -7.70 -5.02 25.62
CA ASP A 74 -8.68 -5.06 26.72
C ASP A 74 -8.30 -4.06 27.84
N TYR A 75 -9.28 -3.28 28.27
CA TYR A 75 -9.11 -2.19 29.22
C TYR A 75 -10.41 -1.90 29.99
N PRO A 76 -10.38 -1.82 31.34
CA PRO A 76 -9.19 -1.70 32.19
C PRO A 76 -8.56 -3.02 32.62
N LYS A 77 -9.22 -4.15 32.35
CA LYS A 77 -8.87 -5.48 32.87
C LYS A 77 -7.49 -5.96 32.43
N ARG A 78 -7.19 -5.91 31.13
CA ARG A 78 -5.99 -6.47 30.50
C ARG A 78 -5.85 -7.99 30.74
N GLU A 79 -6.98 -8.69 30.74
CA GLU A 79 -7.05 -10.14 30.92
C GLU A 79 -6.69 -10.88 29.61
N ASP A 80 -7.00 -10.28 28.46
CA ASP A 80 -6.72 -10.83 27.13
C ASP A 80 -5.43 -10.29 26.49
N VAL A 81 -4.88 -11.08 25.55
CA VAL A 81 -3.75 -10.67 24.71
C VAL A 81 -4.19 -9.57 23.73
N ALA A 82 -3.33 -8.57 23.50
CA ALA A 82 -3.57 -7.54 22.50
C ALA A 82 -3.70 -8.16 21.09
N GLY A 83 -4.83 -7.92 20.43
CA GLY A 83 -5.17 -8.49 19.13
C GLY A 83 -5.09 -7.48 17.99
N VAL A 84 -4.95 -7.97 16.76
CA VAL A 84 -5.10 -7.18 15.54
C VAL A 84 -6.58 -7.19 15.14
N VAL A 85 -7.18 -6.03 14.93
CA VAL A 85 -8.56 -5.89 14.41
C VAL A 85 -8.56 -5.84 12.90
N VAL A 86 -7.63 -5.07 12.32
CA VAL A 86 -7.38 -4.97 10.89
C VAL A 86 -5.87 -4.78 10.68
N LEU A 87 -5.29 -5.48 9.71
CA LEU A 87 -3.92 -5.27 9.22
C LEU A 87 -3.92 -5.32 7.70
N ALA A 88 -3.38 -4.27 7.09
CA ALA A 88 -3.19 -4.19 5.65
C ALA A 88 -1.85 -3.52 5.32
N ARG A 89 -1.31 -3.83 4.14
CA ARG A 89 -0.07 -3.24 3.63
C ARG A 89 -0.12 -2.97 2.14
N LEU A 90 0.77 -2.09 1.67
CA LEU A 90 0.92 -1.75 0.26
C LEU A 90 2.11 -2.49 -0.35
N VAL A 91 1.84 -3.30 -1.38
CA VAL A 91 2.87 -4.01 -2.14
C VAL A 91 2.82 -3.54 -3.58
N GLY A 92 3.67 -2.58 -3.92
CA GLY A 92 3.50 -1.82 -5.15
C GLY A 92 2.09 -1.21 -5.19
N ASN A 93 1.36 -1.38 -6.29
CA ASN A 93 0.02 -0.79 -6.50
C ASN A 93 -1.13 -1.71 -6.01
N LEU A 94 -0.83 -2.65 -5.11
CA LEU A 94 -1.78 -3.59 -4.51
C LEU A 94 -1.91 -3.33 -3.00
N ILE A 95 -3.12 -3.47 -2.47
CA ILE A 95 -3.41 -3.53 -1.05
C ILE A 95 -3.50 -5.02 -0.68
N VAL A 96 -2.64 -5.48 0.22
CA VAL A 96 -2.74 -6.82 0.82
C VAL A 96 -3.39 -6.66 2.19
N ILE A 97 -4.55 -7.30 2.41
CA ILE A 97 -5.24 -7.33 3.70
C ILE A 97 -4.86 -8.66 4.37
N GLU A 98 -3.99 -8.55 5.37
CA GLU A 98 -3.44 -9.69 6.12
C GLU A 98 -4.39 -10.16 7.23
N GLU A 99 -5.14 -9.23 7.82
CA GLU A 99 -6.12 -9.53 8.87
C GLU A 99 -7.32 -8.57 8.78
N ASP A 100 -8.54 -9.08 8.98
CA ASP A 100 -9.76 -8.28 9.05
C ASP A 100 -10.82 -8.98 9.92
N MET A 101 -10.78 -8.68 11.20
CA MET A 101 -11.73 -9.11 12.22
C MET A 101 -12.89 -8.11 12.43
N ALA A 102 -12.99 -7.06 11.62
CA ALA A 102 -14.04 -6.06 11.78
C ALA A 102 -15.40 -6.53 11.24
N ASP A 103 -16.51 -6.07 11.85
CA ASP A 103 -17.87 -6.33 11.36
C ASP A 103 -18.12 -5.75 9.95
N LYS A 104 -17.52 -4.60 9.67
CA LYS A 104 -17.55 -3.92 8.37
C LYS A 104 -16.21 -4.15 7.69
N LYS A 105 -16.15 -5.02 6.70
CA LYS A 105 -14.88 -5.40 6.07
C LYS A 105 -14.20 -4.23 5.35
N LEU A 106 -12.88 -4.17 5.47
CA LEU A 106 -12.03 -3.15 4.85
C LEU A 106 -12.15 -3.18 3.33
N VAL A 107 -12.26 -4.38 2.73
CA VAL A 107 -12.46 -4.54 1.28
C VAL A 107 -13.71 -3.79 0.78
N ASP A 108 -14.83 -3.86 1.50
CA ASP A 108 -16.05 -3.15 1.14
C ASP A 108 -15.88 -1.62 1.25
N ALA A 109 -15.12 -1.15 2.25
CA ALA A 109 -14.85 0.27 2.44
C ALA A 109 -13.95 0.82 1.32
N LEU A 110 -12.89 0.10 0.97
CA LEU A 110 -11.98 0.42 -0.14
C LEU A 110 -12.71 0.41 -1.50
N GLN A 111 -13.55 -0.59 -1.76
CA GLN A 111 -14.36 -0.63 -2.99
C GLN A 111 -15.36 0.52 -3.07
N LYS A 112 -16.00 0.92 -1.96
CA LYS A 112 -16.86 2.12 -1.91
C LYS A 112 -16.11 3.43 -2.17
N ARG A 113 -14.80 3.46 -1.87
CA ARG A 113 -13.87 4.56 -2.21
C ARG A 113 -13.37 4.53 -3.66
N GLY A 114 -13.75 3.52 -4.45
CA GLY A 114 -13.34 3.37 -5.85
C GLY A 114 -12.04 2.58 -6.05
N VAL A 115 -11.51 1.90 -5.02
CA VAL A 115 -10.41 0.95 -5.20
C VAL A 115 -10.95 -0.28 -5.93
N LEU A 116 -10.29 -0.67 -7.02
CA LEU A 116 -10.68 -1.82 -7.82
C LEU A 116 -10.37 -3.13 -7.08
N ARG A 117 -11.21 -4.17 -7.26
CA ARG A 117 -11.04 -5.45 -6.53
C ARG A 117 -9.78 -6.22 -6.94
N ASP A 118 -9.32 -6.06 -8.17
CA ASP A 118 -8.04 -6.61 -8.65
C ASP A 118 -6.81 -5.94 -8.02
N GLN A 119 -7.00 -4.77 -7.37
CA GLN A 119 -5.98 -4.10 -6.58
C GLN A 119 -5.99 -4.50 -5.09
N ILE A 120 -6.89 -5.41 -4.66
CA ILE A 120 -7.03 -5.83 -3.27
C ILE A 120 -6.83 -7.35 -3.20
N ILE A 121 -5.87 -7.79 -2.37
CA ILE A 121 -5.59 -9.19 -2.07
C ILE A 121 -6.09 -9.50 -0.65
N LEU A 122 -6.93 -10.52 -0.50
CA LEU A 122 -7.43 -10.99 0.79
C LEU A 122 -6.54 -12.15 1.29
N ALA A 123 -5.39 -11.84 1.86
CA ALA A 123 -4.43 -12.84 2.32
C ALA A 123 -5.02 -13.74 3.41
N TYR A 124 -5.82 -13.18 4.34
CA TYR A 124 -6.58 -13.94 5.34
C TYR A 124 -7.58 -14.96 4.74
N ALA A 125 -7.96 -14.79 3.47
CA ALA A 125 -8.84 -15.71 2.73
C ALA A 125 -8.07 -16.71 1.83
N GLY A 126 -6.73 -16.70 1.90
CA GLY A 126 -5.86 -17.55 1.09
C GLY A 126 -5.62 -17.05 -0.34
N GLU A 127 -5.87 -15.77 -0.63
CA GLU A 127 -5.50 -15.20 -1.93
C GLU A 127 -3.97 -15.09 -2.06
N PRO A 128 -3.39 -15.34 -3.25
CA PRO A 128 -1.95 -15.38 -3.44
C PRO A 128 -1.29 -14.02 -3.17
N ILE A 129 -0.35 -14.01 -2.24
CA ILE A 129 0.37 -12.81 -1.80
C ILE A 129 1.49 -12.52 -2.83
N PRO A 130 1.59 -11.30 -3.39
CA PRO A 130 2.52 -10.97 -4.48
C PRO A 130 4.01 -10.99 -4.10
N ASP A 131 4.32 -11.06 -2.81
CA ASP A 131 5.67 -11.08 -2.24
C ASP A 131 5.87 -12.14 -1.14
N ALA A 132 5.09 -13.24 -1.21
CA ALA A 132 5.17 -14.35 -0.25
C ALA A 132 6.60 -14.87 -0.03
N GLU A 133 7.42 -14.91 -1.09
CA GLU A 133 8.84 -15.31 -1.08
C GLU A 133 9.70 -14.55 -0.06
N GLN A 134 9.30 -13.35 0.37
CA GLN A 134 10.02 -12.57 1.40
C GLN A 134 9.79 -13.09 2.83
N PHE A 135 8.79 -13.95 3.02
CA PHE A 135 8.34 -14.47 4.32
C PHE A 135 8.44 -16.00 4.41
N GLU A 136 8.78 -16.68 3.31
CA GLU A 136 9.20 -18.08 3.35
C GLU A 136 10.54 -18.15 4.09
N LEU A 137 10.50 -18.62 5.34
CA LEU A 137 11.70 -18.91 6.11
C LEU A 137 12.40 -20.11 5.46
N ASP A 138 13.70 -19.98 5.17
CA ASP A 138 14.56 -21.12 4.82
C ASP A 138 14.45 -22.20 5.92
N THR A 139 13.79 -23.32 5.60
CA THR A 139 13.56 -24.47 6.50
C THR A 139 14.57 -25.59 6.34
#